data_AF-A0A950A225-F1
#
_entry.id   AF-A0A950A225-F1
#
_cell.length_a   1.000
_cell.length_b   1.000
_cell.length_c   1.000
_cell.angle_alpha   90.00
_cell.angle_beta   90.00
_cell.angle_gamma   90.00
#
_symmetry.space_group_name_H-M   'P 1'
#
loop_
_entity.id
_entity.type
_entity.pdbx_description
1 polymer ?
#
loop_
_entity_poly.entity_id
_entity_poly.type
_entity_poly.pdbx_seq_one_letter_code
_entity_poly.pdbx_strand_id
1 'polypeptide(L)' 'MIRPRRSEDLGSVLALLRAIHLADRYPVLWPQDPARWLTGRAGLAAWVSESAGAIDGHLSLHATDSERARREWRE' A
#
# COMPACT_ATOMS: atom_id res chain seq x y z
N MET A 1 -6.34 13.71 8.40
CA MET A 1 -6.29 12.83 9.59
C MET A 1 -5.63 11.52 9.18
N ILE A 2 -4.71 10.99 9.98
CA ILE A 2 -4.16 9.64 9.75
C ILE A 2 -4.87 8.68 10.71
N ARG A 3 -5.40 7.56 10.19
CA ARG A 3 -6.13 6.57 10.99
C ARG A 3 -5.83 5.13 10.53
N PRO A 4 -6.03 4.12 11.38
CA PRO A 4 -5.96 2.73 10.94
C PRO A 4 -6.85 2.47 9.72
N ARG A 5 -6.30 1.77 8.73
CA ARG A 5 -7.03 1.38 7.53
C ARG A 5 -8.02 0.28 7.86
N ARG A 6 -9.25 0.43 7.37
CA ARG A 6 -10.34 -0.54 7.47
C ARG A 6 -10.54 -1.24 6.12
N SER A 7 -11.28 -2.35 6.15
CA SER A 7 -11.59 -3.11 4.92
C SER A 7 -12.35 -2.28 3.88
N GLU A 8 -13.23 -1.37 4.35
CA GLU A 8 -14.00 -0.44 3.51
C GLU A 8 -13.12 0.55 2.72
N ASP A 9 -11.93 0.87 3.23
CA ASP A 9 -11.02 1.81 2.58
C ASP A 9 -10.30 1.20 1.35
N LEU A 10 -10.32 -0.13 1.20
CA LEU A 10 -9.50 -0.83 0.21
C LEU A 10 -9.81 -0.40 -1.23
N GLY A 11 -11.09 -0.14 -1.54
CA GLY A 11 -11.49 0.35 -2.86
C GLY A 11 -10.86 1.71 -3.18
N SER A 12 -10.95 2.67 -2.26
CA SER A 12 -10.38 4.00 -2.41
C SER A 12 -8.85 3.98 -2.51
N VAL A 13 -8.20 3.14 -1.70
CA VAL A 13 -6.74 2.98 -1.75
C VAL A 13 -6.30 2.35 -3.08
N LEU A 14 -7.05 1.40 -3.64
CA LEU A 14 -6.77 0.82 -4.95
C LEU A 14 -6.95 1.83 -6.08
N ALA A 15 -7.96 2.69 -6.00
CA ALA A 15 -8.13 3.79 -6.93
C ALA A 15 -6.95 4.77 -6.87
N LEU A 16 -6.52 5.13 -5.66
CA LEU A 16 -5.32 5.96 -5.44
C LEU A 16 -4.06 5.30 -6.02
N LEU A 17 -3.84 4.00 -5.75
CA LEU A 17 -2.72 3.24 -6.31
C LEU A 17 -2.73 3.25 -7.84
N ARG A 18 -3.91 3.13 -8.46
CA ARG A 18 -4.06 3.19 -9.91
C ARG A 18 -3.70 4.57 -10.46
N ALA A 19 -4.13 5.64 -9.79
CA ALA A 19 -3.78 7.01 -10.18
C ALA A 19 -2.26 7.23 -10.14
N ILE A 20 -1.59 6.79 -9.06
CA ILE A 20 -0.12 6.86 -8.90
C ILE A 20 0.58 6.03 -9.99
N HIS A 21 0.06 4.86 -10.36
CA HIS A 21 0.64 4.06 -11.44
C HIS A 21 0.59 4.78 -12.80
N LEU A 22 -0.50 5.49 -13.07
CA LEU A 22 -0.65 6.24 -14.32
C LEU A 22 0.22 7.49 -14.34
N ALA A 23 0.29 8.24 -13.25
CA ALA A 23 1.03 9.50 -13.17
C ALA A 23 2.54 9.29 -12.97
N ASP A 24 2.92 8.46 -12.00
CA ASP A 24 4.28 8.35 -11.47
C ASP A 24 4.95 7.02 -11.85
N ARG A 25 4.24 6.15 -12.57
CA ARG A 25 4.71 4.81 -12.95
C ARG A 25 5.09 3.96 -11.74
N TYR A 26 4.45 4.17 -10.60
CA TYR A 26 4.59 3.31 -9.42
C TYR A 26 3.28 2.55 -9.09
N PRO A 27 3.33 1.22 -8.88
CA PRO A 27 4.47 0.34 -9.15
C PRO A 27 4.78 0.32 -10.65
N VAL A 28 6.06 0.16 -11.02
CA VAL A 28 6.48 0.16 -12.45
C VAL A 28 5.77 -0.93 -13.24
N LEU A 29 5.69 -2.12 -12.64
CA LEU A 29 4.91 -3.23 -13.15
C LEU A 29 3.61 -3.29 -12.36
N TRP A 30 2.48 -3.11 -13.06
CA TRP A 30 1.18 -3.27 -12.44
C TRP A 30 0.95 -4.75 -12.09
N PRO A 31 0.63 -5.08 -10.82
CA PRO A 31 0.42 -6.47 -10.39
C PRO A 31 -0.88 -7.05 -10.95
N GLN A 32 -0.91 -8.37 -11.19
CA GLN A 32 -2.14 -9.08 -11.60
C GLN A 32 -3.24 -9.01 -10.53
N ASP A 33 -2.86 -9.03 -9.26
CA ASP A 33 -3.76 -8.84 -8.12
C ASP A 33 -3.26 -7.65 -7.27
N PRO A 34 -3.71 -6.42 -7.57
CA PRO A 34 -3.31 -5.22 -6.85
C PRO A 34 -3.75 -5.21 -5.40
N ALA A 35 -4.90 -5.80 -5.08
CA ALA A 35 -5.42 -5.84 -3.71
C ALA A 35 -4.50 -6.68 -2.83
N ARG A 36 -4.15 -7.89 -3.28
CA ARG A 36 -3.22 -8.77 -2.58
C ARG A 36 -1.79 -8.24 -2.56
N TRP A 37 -1.36 -7.58 -3.63
CA TRP A 37 -0.05 -6.94 -3.66
C TRP A 37 0.07 -5.83 -2.60
N LEU A 38 -0.97 -5.01 -2.46
CA LEU A 38 -1.04 -3.89 -1.53
C LEU A 38 -1.15 -4.34 -0.07
N THR A 39 -1.93 -5.38 0.23
CA THR A 39 -2.06 -5.92 1.59
C THR A 39 -0.90 -6.83 1.99
N GLY A 40 -0.15 -7.33 1.00
CA GLY A 40 1.07 -8.11 1.16
C GLY A 40 0.87 -9.45 1.88
N ARG A 41 1.98 -10.18 2.03
CA ARG A 41 2.11 -11.25 3.03
C ARG A 41 2.76 -10.62 4.28
N ALA A 42 2.43 -11.11 5.47
CA ALA A 42 2.95 -10.61 6.75
C ALA A 42 2.70 -9.10 7.03
N GLY A 43 1.53 -8.58 6.65
CA GLY A 43 1.10 -7.24 7.06
C GLY A 43 0.90 -7.16 8.57
N LEU A 44 1.54 -6.19 9.22
CA LEU A 44 1.45 -5.95 10.66
C LEU A 44 0.39 -4.89 10.98
N ALA A 45 0.35 -3.82 10.18
CA ALA A 45 -0.60 -2.74 10.35
C ALA A 45 -0.69 -1.90 9.06
N ALA A 46 -1.76 -1.13 8.92
CA ALA A 46 -1.91 -0.20 7.82
C ALA A 46 -2.72 1.03 8.24
N TRP A 47 -2.43 2.15 7.59
CA TRP A 47 -3.08 3.44 7.81
C TRP A 47 -3.51 4.05 6.48
N VAL A 48 -4.48 4.95 6.58
CA VAL A 48 -4.85 5.87 5.52
C VAL A 48 -4.71 7.29 6.03
N SER A 49 -4.34 8.19 5.12
CA SER A 49 -4.54 9.62 5.31
C SER A 49 -5.86 10.00 4.64
N GLU A 50 -6.63 10.83 5.34
CA GLU A 50 -7.91 11.34 4.89
C GLU A 50 -7.91 12.87 4.98
N SER A 51 -8.31 13.53 3.89
CA SER A 51 -8.45 14.98 3.78
C SER A 51 -9.74 15.30 3.03
N ALA A 52 -10.54 16.22 3.57
CA ALA A 52 -11.84 16.61 3.01
C ALA A 52 -12.78 15.42 2.68
N GLY A 53 -12.77 14.37 3.51
CA GLY A 53 -13.59 13.17 3.32
C GLY A 53 -13.10 12.20 2.24
N ALA A 54 -11.93 12.44 1.67
CA ALA A 54 -11.31 11.57 0.68
C ALA A 54 -9.99 10.98 1.21
N ILE A 55 -9.73 9.72 0.86
CA ILE A 55 -8.44 9.09 1.12
C ILE A 55 -7.41 9.64 0.13
N ASP A 56 -6.39 10.30 0.64
CA ASP A 56 -5.31 10.91 -0.15
C ASP A 56 -3.95 10.22 0.05
N GLY A 57 -3.87 9.27 0.97
CA GLY A 57 -2.64 8.54 1.25
C GLY A 57 -2.86 7.18 1.89
N HIS A 58 -1.87 6.32 1.74
CA HIS A 58 -1.87 4.98 2.33
C HIS A 58 -0.45 4.58 2.75
N LEU A 59 -0.35 3.93 3.91
CA LEU A 59 0.89 3.33 4.40
C LEU A 59 0.59 1.94 4.96
N SER A 60 1.41 0.96 4.60
CA SER A 60 1.37 -0.38 5.19
C SER A 60 2.71 -0.72 5.82
N LEU A 61 2.64 -1.29 7.02
CA LEU A 61 3.76 -1.84 7.75
C LEU A 61 3.74 -3.36 7.61
N HIS A 62 4.86 -3.93 7.21
CA HIS A 62 5.05 -5.36 7.07
C HIS A 62 6.19 -5.82 7.97
N ALA A 63 6.12 -7.07 8.43
CA ALA A 63 7.29 -7.70 9.05
C ALA A 63 8.41 -7.80 8.01
N THR A 64 9.64 -7.89 8.50
CA THR A 64 10.80 -8.13 7.63
C THR A 64 10.60 -9.45 6.90
N ASP A 65 10.50 -9.38 5.58
CA ASP A 65 10.45 -10.55 4.70
C ASP A 65 11.84 -10.67 4.08
N SER A 66 12.61 -11.67 4.52
CA SER A 66 13.95 -11.90 4.04
C SER A 66 13.97 -12.20 2.54
N GLU A 67 12.90 -12.64 1.90
CA GLU A 67 12.86 -12.80 0.44
C GLU A 67 12.73 -11.47 -0.30
N ARG A 68 12.04 -10.48 0.29
CA ARG A 68 11.80 -9.15 -0.31
C ARG A 68 12.80 -8.07 0.11
N ALA A 69 13.43 -8.22 1.26
CA ALA A 69 14.46 -7.30 1.72
C ALA A 69 15.59 -7.27 0.68
N ARG A 70 16.00 -6.05 0.26
CA ARG A 70 17.27 -5.90 -0.46
C ARG A 70 18.36 -6.58 0.36
N ARG A 71 19.32 -7.21 -0.30
CA ARG A 71 20.43 -7.90 0.40
C ARG A 71 21.11 -7.01 1.43
N GLU A 72 21.18 -5.71 1.14
CA GLU A 72 21.73 -4.65 2.00
C GLU A 72 20.98 -4.44 3.32
N TRP A 73 19.74 -4.93 3.45
CA TRP A 73 18.90 -4.80 4.64
C TRP A 73 18.75 -6.11 5.41
N ARG A 74 19.56 -7.11 5.07
CA ARG A 74 19.66 -8.37 5.82
C ARG A 74 20.79 -8.18 6.81
N GLU A 75 20.45 -8.06 8.08
CA GLU A 75 21.42 -8.13 9.19
C GLU A 75 22.12 -9.50 9.20
#